data_AF-A0A0C2G1R1-F1
#
_entry.id   AF-A0A0C2G1R1-F1
#
_cell.length_a   1.000
_cell.length_b   1.000
_cell.length_c   1.000
_cell.angle_alpha   90.00
_cell.angle_beta   90.00
_cell.angle_gamma   90.00
#
_symmetry.space_group_name_H-M   'P 1'
#
loop_
_entity.id
_entity.type
_entity.pdbx_description
1 polymer ?
#
loop_
_entity_poly.entity_id
_entity_poly.type
_entity_poly.pdbx_seq_one_letter_code
_entity_poly.pdbx_strand_id
1 'polypeptide(L)'
;MQRSSLWTKIGAALAVKRHVSSGTDVVHGISFCTRDGTPQYMPLSEEYFPGSETEEALCPSSTPSQSISLEERISCVSSILQSCQVSFVDALKDCHLLWKTFRLKVPRPVCVSYLAFLAHFRSGDRPLSIRELTAKFQWEFDAQRPLRMNPRIASAVQSYLAPRLVDRVSPLVASCSSEQSLELEIQSLRVVNGMCLGGFLFDSAQCSSLIQKLKERTEQLEQECFELAGRNFNLDSPSQVAEVLFSLLKLPHPGGATSKKHMSTNKSILEQMKAQHPIVEQILLYRRLRHAISQCIVPLQRFVSDDGFVRSRCDMFTSTGRILCLEPNVQTVPKDTLIDGIGLRHLFSAQKGCVLISADYSQLELRVLAHLSGDASLIAHLSDGGSITEA
;
A
#
# COMPACT_ATOMS: atom_id res chain seq x y z
N MET A 1 -17.32 9.66 -37.88
CA MET A 1 -16.35 10.22 -36.92
C MET A 1 -15.07 9.40 -36.96
N GLN A 2 -14.09 9.80 -37.76
CA GLN A 2 -12.73 9.26 -37.63
C GLN A 2 -12.24 9.61 -36.22
N ARG A 3 -12.07 8.61 -35.35
CA ARG A 3 -11.37 8.78 -34.07
C ARG A 3 -10.00 9.32 -34.42
N SER A 4 -9.72 10.59 -34.11
CA SER A 4 -8.36 11.10 -34.32
C SER A 4 -7.42 10.23 -33.49
N SER A 5 -6.32 9.79 -34.10
CA SER A 5 -5.27 8.98 -33.49
C SER A 5 -4.58 9.63 -32.27
N LEU A 6 -4.99 10.86 -31.92
CA LEU A 6 -4.43 11.72 -30.88
C LEU A 6 -4.79 11.28 -29.45
N TRP A 7 -5.91 10.57 -29.27
CA TRP A 7 -6.43 10.15 -27.95
C TRP A 7 -6.18 8.66 -27.67
N THR A 8 -4.97 8.18 -27.98
CA THR A 8 -4.56 6.79 -27.66
C THR A 8 -3.75 6.72 -26.37
N LYS A 9 -2.88 7.71 -26.15
CA LYS A 9 -2.06 7.89 -24.96
C LYS A 9 -2.18 9.33 -24.47
N ILE A 10 -2.53 9.51 -23.19
CA ILE A 10 -2.64 10.82 -22.56
C ILE A 10 -1.89 10.84 -21.24
N GLY A 11 -1.42 12.02 -20.86
CA GLY A 11 -1.04 12.31 -19.49
C GLY A 11 -2.23 12.76 -18.68
N ALA A 12 -2.27 12.37 -17.41
CA ALA A 12 -3.23 12.87 -16.45
C ALA A 12 -2.56 13.17 -15.11
N ALA A 13 -3.11 14.13 -14.38
CA ALA A 13 -2.70 14.41 -13.01
C ALA A 13 -3.84 15.06 -12.23
N LEU A 14 -3.94 14.71 -10.95
CA LEU A 14 -4.99 15.22 -10.06
C LEU A 14 -4.56 16.54 -9.42
N ALA A 15 -5.46 17.51 -9.39
CA ALA A 15 -5.32 18.70 -8.56
C ALA A 15 -5.79 18.37 -7.13
N VAL A 16 -4.85 17.97 -6.29
CA VAL A 16 -5.13 17.53 -4.91
C VAL A 16 -4.70 18.59 -3.92
N LYS A 17 -5.57 18.91 -2.96
CA LYS A 17 -5.23 19.73 -1.79
C LYS A 17 -5.36 18.87 -0.54
N ARG A 18 -4.29 18.79 0.24
CA ARG A 18 -4.30 18.08 1.52
C ARG A 18 -4.84 19.00 2.61
N HIS A 19 -5.90 18.57 3.28
CA HIS A 19 -6.43 19.32 4.42
C HIS A 19 -5.53 19.05 5.64
N VAL A 20 -4.88 20.10 6.16
CA VAL A 20 -3.87 19.97 7.23
C VAL A 20 -4.49 19.42 8.53
N SER A 21 -5.76 19.74 8.81
CA SER A 21 -6.47 19.34 10.02
C SER A 21 -6.90 17.87 10.05
N SER A 22 -7.36 17.31 8.93
CA SER A 22 -7.84 15.93 8.84
C SER A 22 -6.83 14.98 8.19
N GLY A 23 -5.76 15.51 7.58
CA GLY A 23 -4.77 14.74 6.83
C GLY A 23 -5.30 14.15 5.52
N THR A 24 -6.55 14.45 5.14
CA THR A 24 -7.23 13.89 3.97
C THR A 24 -6.90 14.63 2.68
N ASP A 25 -6.63 13.87 1.63
CA ASP A 25 -6.46 14.38 0.26
C ASP A 25 -7.85 14.64 -0.38
N VAL A 26 -8.09 15.87 -0.81
CA VAL A 26 -9.31 16.27 -1.52
C VAL A 26 -8.97 16.55 -2.98
N VAL A 27 -9.68 15.91 -3.90
CA VAL A 27 -9.52 16.12 -5.35
C VAL A 27 -10.41 17.28 -5.79
N HIS A 28 -9.79 18.34 -6.31
CA HIS A 28 -10.51 19.50 -6.85
C HIS A 28 -10.71 19.42 -8.37
N GLY A 29 -9.94 18.59 -9.05
CA GLY A 29 -10.02 18.43 -10.51
C GLY A 29 -8.93 17.52 -11.04
N ILE A 30 -8.93 17.36 -12.35
CA ILE A 30 -7.98 16.54 -13.11
C ILE A 30 -7.55 17.30 -14.35
N SER A 31 -6.25 17.31 -14.62
CA SER A 31 -5.70 17.82 -15.87
C SER A 31 -5.42 16.67 -16.83
N PHE A 32 -5.71 16.88 -18.10
CA PHE A 32 -5.34 15.98 -19.19
C PHE A 32 -4.45 16.68 -20.19
N CYS A 33 -3.50 15.94 -20.76
CA CYS A 33 -2.67 16.45 -21.84
C CYS A 33 -2.41 15.33 -22.86
N THR A 34 -2.73 15.58 -24.13
CA THR A 34 -2.30 14.72 -25.23
C THR A 34 -0.81 14.94 -25.51
N ARG A 35 -0.19 14.02 -26.26
CA ARG A 35 1.25 14.08 -26.56
C ARG A 35 1.67 15.42 -27.17
N ASP A 36 0.94 15.91 -28.16
CA ASP A 36 1.30 17.12 -28.91
C ASP A 36 0.41 18.33 -28.54
N GLY A 37 -0.41 18.19 -27.50
CA GLY A 37 -1.36 19.20 -27.07
C GLY A 37 -0.90 20.02 -25.86
N THR A 38 -1.78 20.95 -25.47
CA THR A 38 -1.66 21.70 -24.22
C THR A 38 -2.50 21.06 -23.12
N PRO A 39 -2.13 21.22 -21.84
CA PRO A 39 -2.93 20.73 -20.72
C PRO A 39 -4.29 21.40 -20.63
N GLN A 40 -5.30 20.59 -20.33
CA GLN A 40 -6.70 20.96 -20.19
C GLN A 40 -7.18 20.58 -18.80
N TYR A 41 -7.69 21.55 -18.03
CA TYR A 41 -8.14 21.31 -16.66
C TYR A 41 -9.65 21.08 -16.60
N MET A 42 -10.05 19.96 -15.99
CA MET A 42 -11.44 19.61 -15.70
C MET A 42 -11.69 19.71 -14.19
N PRO A 43 -12.54 20.66 -13.72
CA PRO A 43 -12.88 20.75 -12.30
C PRO A 43 -13.82 19.61 -11.88
N LEU A 44 -13.59 19.06 -10.69
CA LEU A 44 -14.38 17.97 -10.11
C LEU A 44 -14.97 18.33 -8.74
N SER A 45 -15.20 19.62 -8.50
CA SER A 45 -15.93 20.16 -7.35
C SER A 45 -17.27 20.77 -7.77
N GLU A 46 -18.25 20.81 -6.87
CA GLU A 46 -19.53 21.50 -7.07
C GLU A 46 -19.33 23.01 -7.27
N GLU A 47 -18.58 23.63 -6.36
CA GLU A 47 -18.16 25.02 -6.47
C GLU A 47 -16.90 25.09 -7.35
N TYR A 48 -17.02 25.74 -8.51
CA TYR A 48 -15.90 26.00 -9.41
C TYR A 48 -15.64 27.50 -9.52
N PHE A 49 -14.41 27.89 -9.18
CA PHE A 49 -13.90 29.22 -9.44
C PHE A 49 -12.84 29.12 -10.54
N PRO A 50 -12.97 29.88 -11.64
CA PRO A 50 -11.92 29.95 -12.64
C PRO A 50 -10.63 30.46 -12.01
N GLY A 51 -9.52 30.11 -12.64
CA GLY A 51 -8.21 30.60 -12.24
C GLY A 51 -8.11 32.10 -12.51
N SER A 52 -7.07 32.73 -11.99
CA SER A 52 -6.73 34.08 -12.45
C SER A 52 -6.46 34.09 -13.97
N GLU A 53 -6.48 35.25 -14.61
CA GLU A 53 -6.16 35.36 -16.05
C GLU A 53 -4.82 34.71 -16.40
N THR A 54 -3.83 34.80 -15.50
CA THR A 54 -2.52 34.18 -15.67
C THR A 54 -2.56 32.65 -15.56
N GLU A 55 -3.43 32.11 -14.70
CA GLU A 55 -3.62 30.66 -14.55
C GLU A 55 -4.40 30.06 -15.71
N GLU A 56 -5.45 30.73 -16.19
CA GLU A 56 -6.21 30.32 -17.38
C GLU A 56 -5.38 30.39 -18.66
N ALA A 57 -4.46 31.37 -18.77
CA ALA A 57 -3.52 31.44 -19.88
C ALA A 57 -2.52 30.26 -19.91
N LEU A 58 -2.11 29.77 -18.75
CA LEU A 58 -1.15 28.66 -18.62
C LEU A 58 -1.82 27.28 -18.74
N CYS A 59 -3.01 27.13 -18.19
CA CYS A 59 -3.80 25.92 -18.26
C CYS A 59 -5.27 26.28 -18.36
N PRO A 60 -5.82 26.36 -19.59
CA PRO A 60 -7.22 26.71 -19.77
C PRO A 60 -8.12 25.64 -19.17
N SER A 61 -9.15 26.08 -18.46
CA SER A 61 -10.22 25.18 -18.05
C SER A 61 -11.04 24.76 -19.26
N SER A 62 -11.38 23.47 -19.32
CA SER A 62 -12.10 22.89 -20.45
C SER A 62 -13.57 23.35 -20.55
N THR A 63 -14.04 24.20 -19.64
CA THR A 63 -15.41 24.72 -19.60
C THR A 63 -15.45 26.15 -19.08
N PRO A 64 -16.07 27.10 -19.80
CA PRO A 64 -16.59 28.31 -19.19
C PRO A 64 -17.74 27.93 -18.24
N SER A 65 -17.64 28.34 -16.97
CA SER A 65 -18.69 28.50 -15.95
C SER A 65 -19.98 27.65 -16.04
N GLN A 66 -20.26 26.84 -15.01
CA GLN A 66 -21.60 26.32 -14.60
C GLN A 66 -22.48 25.58 -15.64
N SER A 67 -22.05 25.46 -16.89
CA SER A 67 -22.86 24.91 -17.99
C SER A 67 -22.97 23.38 -18.01
N ILE A 68 -22.05 22.69 -17.34
CA ILE A 68 -22.00 21.23 -17.23
C ILE A 68 -22.05 20.88 -15.76
N SER A 69 -22.93 19.98 -15.35
CA SER A 69 -23.05 19.49 -13.97
C SER A 69 -21.81 18.70 -13.52
N LEU A 70 -21.60 18.54 -12.21
CA LEU A 70 -20.51 17.70 -11.69
C LEU A 70 -20.62 16.25 -12.20
N GLU A 71 -21.84 15.71 -12.25
CA GLU A 71 -22.10 14.36 -12.74
C GLU A 71 -21.68 14.18 -14.21
N GLU A 72 -22.03 15.13 -15.08
CA GLU A 72 -21.63 15.10 -16.49
C GLU A 72 -20.11 15.25 -16.66
N ARG A 73 -19.46 16.09 -15.84
CA ARG A 73 -17.98 16.19 -15.84
C ARG A 73 -17.34 14.86 -15.43
N ILE A 74 -17.83 14.21 -14.37
CA ILE A 74 -17.36 12.89 -13.92
C ILE A 74 -17.58 11.84 -15.02
N SER A 75 -18.73 11.86 -15.70
CA SER A 75 -19.05 10.96 -16.81
C SER A 75 -18.11 11.16 -18.01
N CYS A 76 -17.80 12.41 -18.35
CA CYS A 76 -16.82 12.75 -19.38
C CYS A 76 -15.42 12.24 -19.03
N VAL A 77 -14.97 12.50 -17.79
CA VAL A 77 -13.69 11.99 -17.27
C VAL A 77 -13.65 10.47 -17.32
N SER A 78 -14.71 9.78 -16.89
CA SER A 78 -14.83 8.32 -16.98
C SER A 78 -14.63 7.82 -18.41
N SER A 79 -15.30 8.45 -19.37
CA SER A 79 -15.20 8.10 -20.79
C SER A 79 -13.78 8.24 -21.33
N ILE A 80 -13.08 9.33 -20.96
CA ILE A 80 -11.67 9.56 -21.33
C ILE A 80 -10.76 8.48 -20.72
N LEU A 81 -10.88 8.24 -19.41
CA LEU A 81 -10.04 7.29 -18.67
C LEU A 81 -10.21 5.84 -19.17
N GLN A 82 -11.42 5.46 -19.60
CA GLN A 82 -11.69 4.15 -20.17
C GLN A 82 -11.16 4.00 -21.61
N SER A 83 -11.18 5.10 -22.38
CA SER A 83 -10.86 5.08 -23.81
C SER A 83 -9.36 5.10 -24.12
N CYS A 84 -8.50 5.51 -23.17
CA CYS A 84 -7.08 5.77 -23.42
C CYS A 84 -6.14 4.96 -22.52
N GLN A 85 -4.86 4.85 -22.90
CA GLN A 85 -3.78 4.59 -21.94
C GLN A 85 -3.43 5.91 -21.24
N VAL A 86 -3.38 5.89 -19.91
CA VAL A 86 -3.25 7.11 -19.09
C VAL A 86 -1.97 7.06 -18.28
N SER A 87 -1.08 8.02 -18.50
CA SER A 87 0.18 8.16 -17.78
C SER A 87 -0.02 9.09 -16.59
N PHE A 88 0.23 8.57 -15.39
CA PHE A 88 0.27 9.33 -14.14
C PHE A 88 1.69 9.36 -13.60
N VAL A 89 2.02 10.40 -12.82
CA VAL A 89 3.27 10.42 -12.07
C VAL A 89 3.31 9.27 -11.07
N ASP A 90 2.24 9.09 -10.30
CA ASP A 90 2.06 8.00 -9.34
C ASP A 90 0.69 7.34 -9.57
N ALA A 91 0.68 6.35 -10.47
CA ALA A 91 -0.57 5.81 -10.97
C ALA A 91 -1.38 5.04 -9.91
N LEU A 92 -0.73 4.26 -9.04
CA LEU A 92 -1.45 3.46 -8.03
C LEU A 92 -2.13 4.38 -7.00
N LYS A 93 -1.45 5.45 -6.60
CA LYS A 93 -2.04 6.48 -5.73
C LYS A 93 -3.20 7.21 -6.41
N ASP A 94 -2.99 7.73 -7.62
CA ASP A 94 -3.98 8.55 -8.30
C ASP A 94 -5.22 7.74 -8.71
N CYS A 95 -5.03 6.48 -9.13
CA CYS A 95 -6.14 5.57 -9.41
C CYS A 95 -6.95 5.25 -8.15
N HIS A 96 -6.28 5.01 -7.02
CA HIS A 96 -6.95 4.79 -5.74
C HIS A 96 -7.78 6.01 -5.33
N LEU A 97 -7.23 7.22 -5.49
CA LEU A 97 -7.93 8.46 -5.12
C LEU A 97 -9.14 8.72 -6.03
N LEU A 98 -8.99 8.52 -7.36
CA LEU A 98 -10.09 8.61 -8.33
C LEU A 98 -11.24 7.63 -7.99
N TRP A 99 -10.88 6.39 -7.67
CA TRP A 99 -11.88 5.39 -7.31
C TRP A 99 -12.54 5.70 -5.96
N LYS A 100 -11.76 6.15 -4.96
CA LYS A 100 -12.28 6.48 -3.63
C LYS A 100 -13.25 7.66 -3.67
N THR A 101 -12.93 8.70 -4.43
CA THR A 101 -13.72 9.95 -4.47
C THR A 101 -14.88 9.88 -5.45
N PHE A 102 -14.67 9.29 -6.64
CA PHE A 102 -15.64 9.37 -7.75
C PHE A 102 -16.03 8.01 -8.33
N ARG A 103 -15.56 6.89 -7.75
CA ARG A 103 -15.74 5.52 -8.30
C ARG A 103 -15.22 5.35 -9.73
N LEU A 104 -14.28 6.21 -10.14
CA LEU A 104 -13.67 6.18 -11.46
C LEU A 104 -12.56 5.13 -11.51
N LYS A 105 -12.55 4.33 -12.58
CA LYS A 105 -11.52 3.32 -12.84
C LYS A 105 -10.64 3.75 -14.00
N VAL A 106 -9.35 3.43 -13.89
CA VAL A 106 -8.39 3.59 -14.98
C VAL A 106 -7.94 2.19 -15.40
N PRO A 107 -8.37 1.66 -16.56
CA PRO A 107 -8.05 0.30 -16.98
C PRO A 107 -6.60 0.14 -17.46
N ARG A 108 -6.02 1.20 -18.05
CA ARG A 108 -4.68 1.17 -18.65
C ARG A 108 -3.76 2.27 -18.08
N PRO A 109 -3.50 2.27 -16.76
CA PRO A 109 -2.56 3.19 -16.15
C PRO A 109 -1.11 2.87 -16.55
N VAL A 110 -0.28 3.91 -16.60
CA VAL A 110 1.18 3.85 -16.67
C VAL A 110 1.73 4.74 -15.56
N CYS A 111 2.68 4.22 -14.77
CA CYS A 111 3.26 4.93 -13.63
C CYS A 111 4.67 5.41 -13.95
N VAL A 112 4.84 6.73 -14.10
CA VAL A 112 6.15 7.33 -14.41
C VAL A 112 7.17 7.07 -13.31
N SER A 113 6.78 7.26 -12.04
CA SER A 113 7.69 7.05 -10.92
C SER A 113 8.20 5.62 -10.88
N TYR A 114 7.37 4.65 -11.30
CA TYR A 114 7.74 3.23 -11.26
C TYR A 114 8.71 2.88 -12.38
N LEU A 115 8.43 3.36 -13.59
CA LEU A 115 9.39 3.26 -14.70
C LEU A 115 10.71 3.96 -14.34
N ALA A 116 10.67 5.13 -13.70
CA ALA A 116 11.87 5.83 -13.26
C ALA A 116 12.65 5.02 -12.21
N PHE A 117 11.95 4.38 -11.27
CA PHE A 117 12.56 3.50 -10.28
C PHE A 117 13.25 2.30 -10.93
N LEU A 118 12.62 1.66 -11.92
CA LEU A 118 13.20 0.57 -12.71
C LEU A 118 14.41 1.02 -13.54
N ALA A 119 14.41 2.28 -14.02
CA ALA A 119 15.56 2.90 -14.70
C ALA A 119 16.65 3.40 -13.74
N HIS A 120 16.64 2.97 -12.47
CA HIS A 120 17.57 3.40 -11.42
C HIS A 120 17.56 4.91 -11.10
N PHE A 121 16.52 5.66 -11.48
CA PHE A 121 16.28 7.01 -10.99
C PHE A 121 15.59 6.96 -9.63
N ARG A 122 16.39 6.65 -8.60
CA ARG A 122 15.98 6.52 -7.20
C ARG A 122 17.04 7.06 -6.24
N SER A 123 16.64 7.37 -5.01
CA SER A 123 17.55 7.75 -3.92
C SER A 123 17.46 6.68 -2.83
N GLY A 124 18.43 5.75 -2.83
CA GLY A 124 18.30 4.49 -2.08
C GLY A 124 17.05 3.74 -2.52
N ASP A 125 16.21 3.37 -1.54
CA ASP A 125 14.96 2.65 -1.76
C ASP A 125 13.74 3.57 -1.99
N ARG A 126 13.96 4.88 -2.18
CA ARG A 126 12.88 5.85 -2.44
C ARG A 126 12.80 6.22 -3.93
N PRO A 127 11.60 6.23 -4.54
CA PRO A 127 11.42 6.83 -5.87
C PRO A 127 11.71 8.34 -5.83
N LEU A 128 12.26 8.88 -6.92
CA LEU A 128 12.43 10.33 -7.04
C LEU A 128 11.08 11.03 -7.13
N SER A 129 10.97 12.21 -6.52
CA SER A 129 9.84 13.10 -6.74
C SER A 129 9.79 13.58 -8.20
N ILE A 130 8.62 14.01 -8.67
CA ILE A 130 8.48 14.57 -10.02
C ILE A 130 9.47 15.71 -10.28
N ARG A 131 9.77 16.53 -9.28
CA ARG A 131 10.74 17.64 -9.40
C ARG A 131 12.17 17.15 -9.61
N GLU A 132 12.58 16.17 -8.81
CA GLU A 132 13.91 15.53 -8.93
C GLU A 132 14.06 14.81 -10.26
N LEU A 133 13.02 14.08 -10.69
CA LEU A 133 13.01 13.38 -11.97
C LEU A 133 13.02 14.34 -13.16
N THR A 134 12.22 15.40 -13.11
CA THR A 134 12.17 16.43 -14.17
C THR A 134 13.53 17.09 -14.36
N ALA A 135 14.27 17.31 -13.26
CA ALA A 135 15.63 17.88 -13.31
C ALA A 135 16.68 16.96 -13.96
N LYS A 136 16.37 15.67 -14.20
CA LYS A 136 17.26 14.74 -14.92
C LYS A 136 17.24 14.94 -16.44
N PHE A 137 16.32 15.73 -16.97
CA PHE A 137 16.16 15.92 -18.40
C PHE A 137 16.11 17.40 -18.79
N GLN A 138 16.43 17.70 -20.04
CA GLN A 138 16.29 19.04 -20.61
C GLN A 138 14.85 19.26 -21.11
N TRP A 139 14.34 20.47 -20.88
CA TRP A 139 12.98 20.88 -21.25
C TRP A 139 13.03 22.25 -21.91
N GLU A 140 12.10 22.50 -22.82
CA GLU A 140 11.96 23.77 -23.55
C GLU A 140 11.45 24.91 -22.66
N PHE A 141 11.03 24.60 -21.43
CA PHE A 141 10.55 25.57 -20.45
C PHE A 141 10.99 25.18 -19.03
N ASP A 142 11.00 26.16 -18.12
CA ASP A 142 11.24 25.89 -16.70
C ASP A 142 10.00 25.24 -16.05
N ALA A 143 10.03 23.91 -15.96
CA ALA A 143 8.99 23.13 -15.30
C ALA A 143 8.99 23.24 -13.77
N GLN A 144 10.10 23.66 -13.14
CA GLN A 144 10.23 23.64 -11.67
C GLN A 144 9.36 24.69 -10.99
N ARG A 145 9.28 25.89 -11.59
CA ARG A 145 8.48 26.99 -11.06
C ARG A 145 6.97 26.68 -11.10
N PRO A 146 6.36 26.26 -12.23
CA PRO A 146 4.94 25.89 -12.29
C PRO A 146 4.56 24.74 -11.34
N LEU A 147 5.44 23.75 -11.14
CA LEU A 147 5.22 22.64 -10.18
C LEU A 147 5.14 23.09 -8.71
N ARG A 148 5.47 24.35 -8.38
CA ARG A 148 5.41 24.94 -7.03
C ARG A 148 4.26 25.91 -6.84
N MET A 149 3.46 26.17 -7.88
CA MET A 149 2.35 27.11 -7.82
C MET A 149 1.14 26.50 -7.09
N ASN A 150 -0.08 26.75 -7.55
CA ASN A 150 -1.28 26.13 -6.99
C ASN A 150 -1.46 24.69 -7.53
N PRO A 151 -2.33 23.86 -6.89
CA PRO A 151 -2.57 22.48 -7.32
C PRO A 151 -3.06 22.32 -8.76
N ARG A 152 -3.82 23.29 -9.29
CA ARG A 152 -4.29 23.26 -10.67
C ARG A 152 -3.13 23.35 -11.65
N ILE A 153 -2.26 24.37 -11.53
CA ILE A 153 -1.09 24.54 -12.39
C ILE A 153 -0.10 23.38 -12.21
N ALA A 154 0.10 22.91 -10.99
CA ALA A 154 0.93 21.73 -10.74
C ALA A 154 0.38 20.50 -11.48
N SER A 155 -0.94 20.26 -11.45
CA SER A 155 -1.56 19.15 -12.17
C SER A 155 -1.43 19.31 -13.70
N ALA A 156 -1.59 20.52 -14.22
CA ALA A 156 -1.42 20.80 -15.64
C ALA A 156 -0.02 20.38 -16.13
N VAL A 157 1.00 20.84 -15.41
CA VAL A 157 2.41 20.56 -15.73
C VAL A 157 2.72 19.07 -15.56
N GLN A 158 2.20 18.42 -14.52
CA GLN A 158 2.35 16.97 -14.36
C GLN A 158 1.69 16.19 -15.51
N SER A 159 0.48 16.56 -15.94
CA SER A 159 -0.19 15.92 -17.07
C SER A 159 0.59 16.10 -18.37
N TYR A 160 1.25 17.25 -18.57
CA TYR A 160 2.14 17.50 -19.71
C TYR A 160 3.40 16.63 -19.67
N LEU A 161 4.04 16.58 -18.49
CA LEU A 161 5.31 15.88 -18.29
C LEU A 161 5.16 14.37 -18.32
N ALA A 162 4.07 13.82 -17.77
CA ALA A 162 3.92 12.38 -17.58
C ALA A 162 4.14 11.55 -18.86
N PRO A 163 3.44 11.76 -19.98
CA PRO A 163 3.63 10.95 -21.19
C PRO A 163 5.01 11.17 -21.81
N ARG A 164 5.57 12.38 -21.72
CA ARG A 164 6.92 12.70 -22.21
C ARG A 164 8.01 12.03 -21.37
N LEU A 165 7.80 11.93 -20.07
CA LEU A 165 8.68 11.18 -19.16
C LEU A 165 8.57 9.68 -19.43
N VAL A 166 7.38 9.14 -19.71
CA VAL A 166 7.24 7.74 -20.16
C VAL A 166 8.10 7.51 -21.41
N ASP A 167 7.98 8.35 -22.43
CA ASP A 167 8.76 8.23 -23.68
C ASP A 167 10.28 8.29 -23.45
N ARG A 168 10.74 9.14 -22.51
CA ARG A 168 12.17 9.29 -22.18
C ARG A 168 12.72 8.18 -21.29
N VAL A 169 11.91 7.68 -20.36
CA VAL A 169 12.34 6.71 -19.34
C VAL A 169 12.19 5.27 -19.83
N SER A 170 11.17 4.95 -20.63
CA SER A 170 10.90 3.58 -21.08
C SER A 170 12.10 2.94 -21.82
N PRO A 171 12.81 3.62 -22.74
CA PRO A 171 14.00 3.06 -23.37
C PRO A 171 15.13 2.77 -22.37
N LEU A 172 15.25 3.58 -21.31
CA LEU A 172 16.25 3.39 -20.27
C LEU A 172 15.93 2.13 -19.44
N VAL A 173 14.66 1.91 -19.08
CA VAL A 173 14.22 0.68 -18.41
C VAL A 173 14.54 -0.56 -19.24
N ALA A 174 14.22 -0.51 -20.54
CA ALA A 174 14.51 -1.61 -21.47
C ALA A 174 16.02 -1.87 -21.57
N SER A 175 16.85 -0.82 -21.56
CA SER A 175 18.31 -0.97 -21.56
C SER A 175 18.89 -1.57 -20.27
N CYS A 176 18.22 -1.39 -19.13
CA CYS A 176 18.61 -2.01 -17.86
C CYS A 176 18.19 -3.49 -17.76
N SER A 177 17.22 -3.94 -18.56
CA SER A 177 16.65 -5.28 -18.48
C SER A 177 16.34 -5.85 -19.87
N SER A 178 15.11 -5.69 -20.36
CA SER A 178 14.67 -6.02 -21.72
C SER A 178 13.32 -5.37 -22.04
N GLU A 179 12.94 -5.34 -23.32
CA GLU A 179 11.61 -4.88 -23.73
C GLU A 179 10.49 -5.80 -23.18
N GLN A 180 10.74 -7.11 -23.14
CA GLN A 180 9.80 -8.09 -22.58
C GLN A 180 9.58 -7.87 -21.08
N SER A 181 10.66 -7.57 -20.34
CA SER A 181 10.57 -7.24 -18.92
C SER A 181 9.76 -5.96 -18.70
N LEU A 182 10.00 -4.92 -19.48
CA LEU A 182 9.24 -3.67 -19.39
C LEU A 182 7.75 -3.88 -19.65
N GLU A 183 7.38 -4.66 -20.66
CA GLU A 183 5.98 -4.96 -20.95
C GLU A 183 5.34 -5.76 -19.81
N LEU A 184 6.04 -6.75 -19.25
CA LEU A 184 5.58 -7.49 -18.08
C LEU A 184 5.34 -6.58 -16.87
N GLU A 185 6.22 -5.61 -16.62
CA GLU A 185 6.07 -4.68 -15.50
C GLU A 185 4.90 -3.72 -15.68
N ILE A 186 4.66 -3.26 -16.92
CA ILE A 186 3.48 -2.44 -17.24
C ILE A 186 2.20 -3.26 -17.07
N GLN A 187 2.18 -4.54 -17.47
CA GLN A 187 1.03 -5.43 -17.28
C GLN A 187 0.79 -5.73 -15.80
N SER A 188 1.85 -6.02 -15.05
CA SER A 188 1.81 -6.24 -13.60
C SER A 188 1.22 -5.04 -12.87
N LEU A 189 1.64 -3.81 -13.21
CA LEU A 189 1.07 -2.58 -12.66
C LEU A 189 -0.46 -2.52 -12.85
N ARG A 190 -0.98 -2.90 -14.02
CA ARG A 190 -2.42 -2.89 -14.31
C ARG A 190 -3.16 -3.92 -13.48
N VAL A 191 -2.61 -5.12 -13.34
CA VAL A 191 -3.17 -6.20 -12.51
C VAL A 191 -3.19 -5.78 -11.04
N VAL A 192 -2.07 -5.25 -10.53
CA VAL A 192 -1.95 -4.75 -9.16
C VAL A 192 -2.97 -3.64 -8.93
N ASN A 193 -3.09 -2.65 -9.82
CA ASN A 193 -4.11 -1.61 -9.71
C ASN A 193 -5.53 -2.22 -9.64
N GLY A 194 -5.84 -3.20 -10.50
CA GLY A 194 -7.11 -3.92 -10.47
C GLY A 194 -7.36 -4.64 -9.16
N MET A 195 -6.36 -5.33 -8.60
CA MET A 195 -6.44 -6.03 -7.31
C MET A 195 -6.68 -5.05 -6.15
N CYS A 196 -5.92 -3.95 -6.11
CA CYS A 196 -5.98 -2.97 -5.03
C CYS A 196 -7.33 -2.20 -5.06
N LEU A 197 -7.90 -1.94 -6.25
CA LEU A 197 -9.25 -1.39 -6.40
C LEU A 197 -10.37 -2.41 -6.19
N GLY A 198 -10.13 -3.70 -6.46
CA GLY A 198 -11.07 -4.77 -6.22
C GLY A 198 -11.32 -4.99 -4.73
N GLY A 199 -10.23 -5.10 -3.95
CA GLY A 199 -10.28 -5.32 -2.51
C GLY A 199 -10.88 -6.67 -2.11
N PHE A 200 -11.11 -6.83 -0.81
CA PHE A 200 -11.74 -8.01 -0.22
C PHE A 200 -12.97 -7.62 0.58
N LEU A 201 -14.03 -8.44 0.51
CA LEU A 201 -15.20 -8.26 1.37
C LEU A 201 -14.80 -8.52 2.82
N PHE A 202 -15.26 -7.68 3.74
CA PHE A 202 -14.89 -7.73 5.14
C PHE A 202 -16.13 -7.89 6.03
N ASP A 203 -16.11 -8.89 6.91
CA ASP A 203 -17.20 -9.15 7.85
C ASP A 203 -17.06 -8.27 9.11
N SER A 204 -17.68 -7.09 9.05
CA SER A 204 -17.70 -6.14 10.16
C SER A 204 -18.42 -6.66 11.42
N ALA A 205 -19.39 -7.56 11.27
CA ALA A 205 -20.13 -8.14 12.39
C ALA A 205 -19.27 -9.16 13.14
N GLN A 206 -18.65 -10.08 12.40
CA GLN A 206 -17.68 -11.03 12.96
C GLN A 206 -16.48 -10.30 13.56
N CYS A 207 -16.02 -9.22 12.93
CA CYS A 207 -14.94 -8.38 13.45
C CYS A 207 -15.31 -7.80 14.83
N SER A 208 -16.51 -7.24 14.98
CA SER A 208 -16.96 -6.64 16.25
C SER A 208 -17.07 -7.69 17.36
N SER A 209 -17.62 -8.87 17.04
CA SER A 209 -17.69 -10.00 17.97
C SER A 209 -16.30 -10.50 18.38
N LEU A 210 -15.37 -10.61 17.42
CA LEU A 210 -13.99 -11.02 17.70
C LEU A 210 -13.28 -10.01 18.60
N ILE A 211 -13.43 -8.70 18.37
CA ILE A 211 -12.85 -7.66 19.24
C ILE A 211 -13.35 -7.83 20.67
N GLN A 212 -14.64 -8.06 20.87
CA GLN A 212 -15.21 -8.24 22.20
C GLN A 212 -14.61 -9.46 22.91
N LYS A 213 -14.63 -10.62 22.25
CA LYS A 213 -14.04 -11.85 22.79
C LYS A 213 -12.56 -11.69 23.15
N LEU A 214 -11.80 -11.03 22.29
CA LEU A 214 -10.38 -10.79 22.53
C LEU A 214 -10.14 -9.85 23.71
N LYS A 215 -10.97 -8.81 23.88
CA LYS A 215 -10.90 -7.91 25.04
C LYS A 215 -11.18 -8.66 26.34
N GLU A 216 -12.27 -9.41 26.38
CA GLU A 216 -12.63 -10.24 27.53
C GLU A 216 -11.51 -11.22 27.89
N ARG A 217 -10.90 -11.89 26.89
CA ARG A 217 -9.78 -12.80 27.13
C ARG A 217 -8.52 -12.08 27.58
N THR A 218 -8.21 -10.88 27.07
CA THR A 218 -7.07 -10.09 27.54
C THR A 218 -7.25 -9.64 28.98
N GLU A 219 -8.46 -9.28 29.40
CA GLU A 219 -8.77 -8.91 30.78
C GLU A 219 -8.61 -10.10 31.72
N GLN A 220 -9.08 -11.29 31.32
CA GLN A 220 -8.85 -12.53 32.08
C GLN A 220 -7.36 -12.85 32.24
N LEU A 221 -6.59 -12.81 31.15
CA LEU A 221 -5.15 -13.06 31.18
C LEU A 221 -4.41 -12.05 32.07
N GLU A 222 -4.89 -10.82 32.12
CA GLU A 222 -4.33 -9.79 32.99
C GLU A 222 -4.55 -10.13 34.46
N GLN A 223 -5.75 -10.54 34.85
CA GLN A 223 -6.02 -11.02 36.21
C GLN A 223 -5.22 -12.28 36.56
N GLU A 224 -5.17 -13.27 35.67
CA GLU A 224 -4.37 -14.49 35.86
C GLU A 224 -2.89 -14.14 36.10
N CYS A 225 -2.33 -13.18 35.35
CA CYS A 225 -0.96 -12.71 35.55
C CYS A 225 -0.76 -12.00 36.90
N PHE A 226 -1.75 -11.23 37.36
CA PHE A 226 -1.68 -10.53 38.65
C PHE A 226 -1.69 -11.50 39.82
N GLU A 227 -2.51 -12.55 39.74
CA GLU A 227 -2.56 -13.62 40.73
C GLU A 227 -1.22 -14.38 40.79
N LEU A 228 -0.65 -14.74 39.63
CA LEU A 228 0.66 -15.41 39.57
C LEU A 228 1.82 -14.54 40.05
N ALA A 229 1.75 -13.22 39.83
CA ALA A 229 2.79 -12.29 40.26
C ALA A 229 2.62 -11.78 41.70
N GLY A 230 1.43 -11.93 42.29
CA GLY A 230 1.08 -11.38 43.60
C GLY A 230 1.00 -9.84 43.64
N ARG A 231 0.98 -9.17 42.49
CA ARG A 231 0.84 -7.71 42.36
C ARG A 231 0.30 -7.32 41.00
N ASN A 232 -0.29 -6.14 40.94
CA ASN A 232 -0.69 -5.53 39.67
C ASN A 232 0.54 -4.91 38.98
N PHE A 233 0.59 -5.03 37.65
CA PHE A 233 1.61 -4.44 36.80
C PHE A 233 1.09 -4.28 35.37
N ASN A 234 1.76 -3.47 34.56
CA ASN A 234 1.37 -3.25 33.18
C ASN A 234 2.06 -4.28 32.25
N LEU A 235 1.27 -5.18 31.67
CA LEU A 235 1.72 -6.22 30.73
C LEU A 235 2.22 -5.65 29.38
N ASP A 236 1.75 -4.45 29.01
CA ASP A 236 2.23 -3.70 27.84
C ASP A 236 3.61 -3.06 28.10
N SER A 237 4.04 -2.92 29.36
CA SER A 237 5.32 -2.29 29.72
C SER A 237 6.46 -3.32 29.81
N PRO A 238 7.46 -3.28 28.90
CA PRO A 238 8.57 -4.24 28.92
C PRO A 238 9.38 -4.19 30.21
N SER A 239 9.50 -3.00 30.84
CA SER A 239 10.24 -2.81 32.08
C SER A 239 9.52 -3.42 33.28
N GLN A 240 8.21 -3.24 33.40
CA GLN A 240 7.44 -3.83 34.50
C GLN A 240 7.38 -5.35 34.38
N VAL A 241 7.22 -5.88 33.15
CA VAL A 241 7.29 -7.32 32.91
C VAL A 241 8.68 -7.87 33.28
N ALA A 242 9.75 -7.16 32.94
CA ALA A 242 11.11 -7.58 33.32
C ALA A 242 11.30 -7.58 34.85
N GLU A 243 10.80 -6.58 35.56
CA GLU A 243 10.85 -6.52 37.03
C GLU A 243 10.14 -7.72 37.66
N VAL A 244 8.93 -8.05 37.19
CA VAL A 244 8.17 -9.20 37.72
C VAL A 244 8.87 -10.52 37.43
N LEU A 245 9.32 -10.76 36.20
CA LEU A 245 9.94 -12.04 35.81
C LEU A 245 11.30 -12.26 36.48
N PHE A 246 12.16 -11.24 36.50
CA PHE A 246 13.56 -11.40 36.88
C PHE A 246 13.86 -10.94 38.31
N SER A 247 13.19 -9.92 38.82
CA SER A 247 13.44 -9.42 40.18
C SER A 247 12.55 -10.14 41.20
N LEU A 248 11.25 -10.28 40.91
CA LEU A 248 10.27 -10.84 41.84
C LEU A 248 10.23 -12.37 41.78
N LEU A 249 10.00 -12.94 40.60
CA LEU A 249 9.95 -14.39 40.39
C LEU A 249 11.34 -15.04 40.24
N LYS A 250 12.40 -14.23 40.08
CA LYS A 250 13.80 -14.67 39.99
C LYS A 250 14.05 -15.72 38.91
N LEU A 251 13.35 -15.63 37.78
CA LEU A 251 13.52 -16.55 36.67
C LEU A 251 14.87 -16.35 35.96
N PRO A 252 15.55 -17.42 35.52
CA PRO A 252 16.83 -17.31 34.82
C PRO A 252 16.64 -16.77 33.39
N HIS A 253 17.37 -15.69 33.05
CA HIS A 253 17.34 -15.12 31.71
C HIS A 253 18.17 -15.95 30.70
N PRO A 254 17.59 -16.32 29.54
CA PRO A 254 18.33 -17.00 28.48
C PRO A 254 19.47 -16.12 27.94
N GLY A 255 20.72 -16.57 28.07
CA GLY A 255 21.88 -15.87 27.50
C GLY A 255 22.86 -15.22 28.49
N GLY A 256 22.59 -15.27 29.80
CA GLY A 256 23.47 -14.68 30.82
C GLY A 256 23.46 -13.15 30.79
N ALA A 257 23.20 -12.50 31.92
CA ALA A 257 23.06 -11.05 31.95
C ALA A 257 24.41 -10.35 31.70
N THR A 258 24.59 -9.71 30.54
CA THR A 258 25.76 -8.85 30.26
C THR A 258 25.65 -7.47 30.93
N SER A 259 24.49 -7.10 31.47
CA SER A 259 24.32 -5.94 32.36
C SER A 259 22.96 -5.99 33.07
N LYS A 260 22.92 -5.74 34.39
CA LYS A 260 21.69 -5.71 35.22
C LYS A 260 20.66 -4.64 34.80
N LYS A 261 20.98 -3.75 33.86
CA LYS A 261 20.19 -2.53 33.60
C LYS A 261 19.09 -2.69 32.54
N HIS A 262 19.17 -3.67 31.64
CA HIS A 262 18.13 -3.90 30.62
C HIS A 262 18.01 -5.39 30.29
N MET A 263 17.07 -6.07 30.95
CA MET A 263 16.69 -7.44 30.61
C MET A 263 15.55 -7.39 29.58
N SER A 264 15.77 -8.00 28.41
CA SER A 264 14.82 -7.92 27.30
C SER A 264 13.67 -8.89 27.52
N THR A 265 12.45 -8.44 27.28
CA THR A 265 11.24 -9.27 27.32
C THR A 265 10.64 -9.40 25.92
N ASN A 266 11.48 -9.48 24.88
CA ASN A 266 10.99 -9.69 23.52
C ASN A 266 10.38 -11.10 23.34
N LYS A 267 9.67 -11.31 22.23
CA LYS A 267 8.98 -12.57 21.95
C LYS A 267 9.92 -13.79 22.00
N SER A 268 11.11 -13.69 21.40
CA SER A 268 12.06 -14.82 21.33
C SER A 268 12.61 -15.22 22.70
N ILE A 269 12.92 -14.27 23.58
CA ILE A 269 13.38 -14.56 24.94
C ILE A 269 12.27 -15.19 25.77
N LEU A 270 11.06 -14.63 25.71
CA LEU A 270 9.92 -15.20 26.43
C LEU A 270 9.57 -16.61 25.93
N GLU A 271 9.73 -16.89 24.62
CA GLU A 271 9.53 -18.24 24.09
C GLU A 271 10.51 -19.27 24.66
N GLN A 272 11.77 -18.89 24.85
CA GLN A 272 12.78 -19.74 25.50
C GLN A 272 12.49 -19.96 27.01
N MET A 273 11.73 -19.06 27.63
CA MET A 273 11.38 -19.11 29.06
C MET A 273 10.05 -19.82 29.35
N LYS A 274 9.30 -20.26 28.34
CA LYS A 274 7.97 -20.88 28.52
C LYS A 274 7.94 -22.01 29.55
N ALA A 275 8.97 -22.86 29.55
CA ALA A 275 9.05 -24.00 30.47
C ALA A 275 9.38 -23.60 31.92
N GLN A 276 9.80 -22.37 32.17
CA GLN A 276 10.24 -21.93 33.50
C GLN A 276 9.07 -21.54 34.41
N HIS A 277 8.03 -20.89 33.87
CA HIS A 277 6.89 -20.44 34.66
C HIS A 277 5.63 -20.20 33.80
N PRO A 278 4.42 -20.59 34.27
CA PRO A 278 3.16 -20.40 33.52
C PRO A 278 2.88 -18.95 33.11
N ILE A 279 3.28 -17.98 33.94
CA ILE A 279 3.11 -16.54 33.66
C ILE A 279 3.72 -16.12 32.32
N VAL A 280 4.80 -16.78 31.87
CA VAL A 280 5.48 -16.43 30.62
C VAL A 280 4.60 -16.74 29.41
N GLU A 281 3.90 -17.87 29.44
CA GLU A 281 2.97 -18.26 28.38
C GLU A 281 1.76 -17.31 28.34
N GLN A 282 1.22 -16.94 29.51
CA GLN A 282 0.12 -15.97 29.61
C GLN A 282 0.51 -14.59 29.09
N ILE A 283 1.72 -14.09 29.43
CA ILE A 283 2.24 -12.80 28.92
C ILE A 283 2.38 -12.85 27.40
N LEU A 284 2.92 -13.94 26.84
CA LEU A 284 3.06 -14.12 25.40
C LEU A 284 1.69 -14.11 24.71
N LEU A 285 0.71 -14.80 25.27
CA LEU A 285 -0.65 -14.83 24.73
C LEU A 285 -1.30 -13.45 24.82
N TYR A 286 -1.22 -12.77 25.97
CA TYR A 286 -1.75 -11.42 26.17
C TYR A 286 -1.20 -10.45 25.11
N ARG A 287 0.13 -10.38 24.96
CA ARG A 287 0.78 -9.48 23.98
C ARG A 287 0.40 -9.81 22.55
N ARG A 288 0.22 -11.10 22.24
CA ARG A 288 -0.24 -11.54 20.91
C ARG A 288 -1.67 -11.06 20.63
N LEU A 289 -2.60 -11.24 21.56
CA LEU A 289 -3.99 -10.78 21.39
C LEU A 289 -4.06 -9.24 21.32
N ARG A 290 -3.32 -8.56 22.20
CA ARG A 290 -3.24 -7.09 22.22
C ARG A 290 -2.67 -6.50 20.93
N HIS A 291 -1.62 -7.11 20.38
CA HIS A 291 -1.08 -6.74 19.08
C HIS A 291 -2.10 -6.97 17.97
N ALA A 292 -2.78 -8.13 17.95
CA ALA A 292 -3.82 -8.41 16.96
C ALA A 292 -4.95 -7.36 16.97
N ILE A 293 -5.41 -6.92 18.15
CA ILE A 293 -6.40 -5.85 18.26
C ILE A 293 -5.83 -4.52 17.73
N SER A 294 -4.71 -4.06 18.30
CA SER A 294 -4.22 -2.70 18.09
C SER A 294 -3.54 -2.46 16.74
N GLN A 295 -2.76 -3.43 16.26
CA GLN A 295 -1.94 -3.29 15.05
C GLN A 295 -2.57 -3.94 13.81
N CYS A 296 -3.59 -4.80 13.97
CA CYS A 296 -4.21 -5.48 12.84
C CYS A 296 -5.71 -5.14 12.72
N ILE A 297 -6.54 -5.50 13.70
CA ILE A 297 -8.00 -5.39 13.60
C ILE A 297 -8.43 -3.92 13.50
N VAL A 298 -7.99 -3.07 14.43
CA VAL A 298 -8.41 -1.66 14.47
C VAL A 298 -8.03 -0.92 13.19
N PRO A 299 -6.81 -1.05 12.64
CA PRO A 299 -6.51 -0.54 11.31
C PRO A 299 -7.43 -1.09 10.23
N LEU A 300 -7.60 -2.41 10.10
CA LEU A 300 -8.45 -3.00 9.07
C LEU A 300 -9.88 -2.46 9.10
N GLN A 301 -10.48 -2.39 10.29
CA GLN A 301 -11.84 -1.88 10.48
C GLN A 301 -12.00 -0.42 10.03
N ARG A 302 -10.98 0.43 10.24
CA ARG A 302 -11.01 1.84 9.82
C ARG A 302 -10.95 2.03 8.30
N PHE A 303 -10.43 1.04 7.57
CA PHE A 303 -10.27 1.10 6.12
C PHE A 303 -11.37 0.32 5.37
N VAL A 304 -12.40 -0.17 6.06
CA VAL A 304 -13.60 -0.71 5.42
C VAL A 304 -14.32 0.43 4.71
N SER A 305 -14.50 0.30 3.40
CA SER A 305 -15.25 1.25 2.59
C SER A 305 -16.76 1.06 2.78
N ASP A 306 -17.56 2.05 2.40
CA ASP A 306 -19.03 2.02 2.55
C ASP A 306 -19.70 0.82 1.85
N ASP A 307 -19.05 0.25 0.84
CA ASP A 307 -19.49 -0.94 0.13
C ASP A 307 -19.10 -2.27 0.82
N GLY A 308 -18.48 -2.21 2.00
CA GLY A 308 -18.10 -3.36 2.82
C GLY A 308 -16.74 -3.98 2.45
N PHE A 309 -15.98 -3.36 1.57
CA PHE A 309 -14.68 -3.88 1.12
C PHE A 309 -13.50 -3.16 1.78
N VAL A 310 -12.46 -3.93 2.07
CA VAL A 310 -11.14 -3.42 2.44
C VAL A 310 -10.27 -3.35 1.19
N ARG A 311 -9.73 -2.15 0.92
CA ARG A 311 -8.86 -1.88 -0.24
C ARG A 311 -7.54 -1.32 0.24
N SER A 312 -6.47 -2.07 0.00
CA SER A 312 -5.12 -1.65 0.35
C SER A 312 -4.55 -0.76 -0.75
N ARG A 313 -3.83 0.29 -0.36
CA ARG A 313 -2.89 0.95 -1.28
C ARG A 313 -1.64 0.09 -1.45
N CYS A 314 -1.20 -0.02 -2.69
CA CYS A 314 -0.07 -0.84 -3.08
C CYS A 314 1.03 0.03 -3.69
N ASP A 315 2.28 -0.27 -3.34
CA ASP A 315 3.49 0.31 -3.93
C ASP A 315 4.33 -0.81 -4.55
N MET A 316 5.00 -0.49 -5.66
CA MET A 316 5.88 -1.41 -6.37
C MET A 316 7.36 -0.97 -6.31
N PHE A 317 7.68 0.07 -5.54
CA PHE A 317 9.01 0.67 -5.43
C PHE A 317 9.95 -0.04 -4.45
N THR A 318 9.89 -1.36 -4.34
CA THR A 318 10.75 -2.08 -3.39
C THR A 318 12.05 -2.51 -4.04
N SER A 319 13.15 -2.46 -3.29
CA SER A 319 14.46 -2.93 -3.73
C SER A 319 14.50 -4.42 -4.06
N THR A 320 13.60 -5.21 -3.43
CA THR A 320 13.43 -6.65 -3.68
C THR A 320 12.50 -6.97 -4.85
N GLY A 321 11.80 -5.97 -5.42
CA GLY A 321 10.80 -6.17 -6.46
C GLY A 321 9.43 -6.68 -5.97
N ARG A 322 9.25 -6.86 -4.66
CA ARG A 322 7.96 -7.24 -4.06
C ARG A 322 6.95 -6.09 -4.06
N ILE A 323 5.67 -6.42 -4.16
CA ILE A 323 4.59 -5.46 -3.92
C ILE A 323 4.48 -5.20 -2.42
N LEU A 324 4.35 -3.94 -2.03
CA LEU A 324 4.15 -3.52 -0.66
C LEU A 324 2.73 -2.98 -0.47
N CYS A 325 2.00 -3.48 0.53
CA CYS A 325 0.69 -2.97 0.94
C CYS A 325 0.84 -2.01 2.11
N LEU A 326 0.33 -0.79 1.98
CA LEU A 326 0.54 0.28 2.97
C LEU A 326 -0.65 0.48 3.89
N GLU A 327 -1.82 0.81 3.34
CA GLU A 327 -2.96 1.33 4.09
C GLU A 327 -4.28 0.70 3.60
N PRO A 328 -4.84 -0.28 4.34
CA PRO A 328 -4.21 -1.02 5.44
C PRO A 328 -3.17 -2.00 4.91
N ASN A 329 -2.16 -2.32 5.72
CA ASN A 329 -1.20 -3.36 5.38
C ASN A 329 -1.85 -4.75 5.57
N VAL A 330 -2.38 -5.30 4.47
CA VAL A 330 -3.00 -6.63 4.46
C VAL A 330 -1.98 -7.77 4.45
N GLN A 331 -0.70 -7.49 4.18
CA GLN A 331 0.36 -8.50 4.15
C GLN A 331 0.77 -8.94 5.56
N THR A 332 0.58 -8.10 6.57
CA THR A 332 0.95 -8.38 7.96
C THR A 332 -0.14 -9.12 8.73
N VAL A 333 -1.28 -9.46 8.10
CA VAL A 333 -2.37 -10.18 8.76
C VAL A 333 -1.92 -11.60 9.14
N PRO A 334 -1.83 -11.93 10.44
CA PRO A 334 -1.40 -13.23 10.93
C PRO A 334 -2.22 -14.39 10.33
N LYS A 335 -1.54 -15.51 10.04
CA LYS A 335 -2.18 -16.76 9.62
C LYS A 335 -2.86 -17.47 10.80
N ASP A 336 -2.27 -17.34 11.98
CA ASP A 336 -2.65 -18.12 13.14
C ASP A 336 -4.04 -17.77 13.68
N THR A 337 -4.68 -18.78 14.27
CA THR A 337 -5.93 -18.61 15.02
C THR A 337 -5.68 -17.86 16.33
N LEU A 338 -6.58 -16.95 16.69
CA LEU A 338 -6.47 -16.14 17.91
C LEU A 338 -7.25 -16.76 19.07
N ILE A 339 -8.52 -17.08 18.84
CA ILE A 339 -9.43 -17.63 19.85
C ILE A 339 -10.48 -18.51 19.17
N ASP A 340 -10.86 -19.64 19.79
CA ASP A 340 -11.91 -20.54 19.29
C ASP A 340 -11.72 -21.02 17.84
N GLY A 341 -10.47 -21.17 17.38
CA GLY A 341 -10.17 -21.49 15.97
C GLY A 341 -10.39 -20.33 14.98
N ILE A 342 -10.82 -19.16 15.46
CA ILE A 342 -11.03 -17.96 14.66
C ILE A 342 -9.74 -17.13 14.64
N GLY A 343 -9.19 -16.95 13.45
CA GLY A 343 -8.07 -16.04 13.16
C GLY A 343 -8.51 -14.80 12.37
N LEU A 344 -7.62 -13.82 12.23
CA LEU A 344 -7.90 -12.56 11.53
C LEU A 344 -8.26 -12.73 10.06
N ARG A 345 -7.74 -13.78 9.41
CA ARG A 345 -8.06 -14.08 8.01
C ARG A 345 -9.52 -14.48 7.79
N HIS A 346 -10.22 -14.95 8.82
CA HIS A 346 -11.64 -15.29 8.72
C HIS A 346 -12.53 -14.06 8.56
N LEU A 347 -12.02 -12.87 8.92
CA LEU A 347 -12.73 -11.61 8.72
C LEU A 347 -12.86 -11.24 7.23
N PHE A 348 -12.06 -11.85 6.36
CA PHE A 348 -12.19 -11.68 4.91
C PHE A 348 -13.10 -12.78 4.36
N SER A 349 -14.18 -12.37 3.70
CA SER A 349 -15.20 -13.27 3.19
C SER A 349 -15.27 -13.25 1.65
N ALA A 350 -15.83 -14.31 1.09
CA ALA A 350 -16.17 -14.33 -0.33
C ALA A 350 -17.45 -13.54 -0.57
N GLN A 351 -17.58 -12.93 -1.75
CA GLN A 351 -18.86 -12.37 -2.19
C GLN A 351 -19.91 -13.48 -2.33
N LYS A 352 -21.20 -13.11 -2.28
CA LYS A 352 -22.31 -14.05 -2.46
C LYS A 352 -22.18 -14.79 -3.80
N GLY A 353 -22.18 -16.12 -3.75
CA GLY A 353 -22.01 -16.97 -4.92
C GLY A 353 -20.55 -17.21 -5.32
N CYS A 354 -19.57 -16.71 -4.55
CA CYS A 354 -18.15 -16.91 -4.79
C CYS A 354 -17.50 -17.72 -3.65
N VAL A 355 -16.29 -18.20 -3.90
CA VAL A 355 -15.40 -18.81 -2.90
C VAL A 355 -14.03 -18.13 -2.96
N LEU A 356 -13.32 -18.07 -1.83
CA LEU A 356 -11.93 -17.62 -1.80
C LEU A 356 -11.02 -18.81 -2.09
N ILE A 357 -10.10 -18.64 -3.04
CA ILE A 357 -9.08 -19.63 -3.40
C ILE A 357 -7.72 -19.06 -3.03
N SER A 358 -6.92 -19.85 -2.32
CA SER A 358 -5.53 -19.53 -2.00
C SER A 358 -4.61 -20.41 -2.85
N ALA A 359 -3.75 -19.78 -3.63
CA ALA A 359 -2.65 -20.43 -4.34
C ALA A 359 -1.34 -19.81 -3.86
N ASP A 360 -0.39 -20.65 -3.43
CA ASP A 360 0.89 -20.22 -2.88
C ASP A 360 2.02 -21.02 -3.51
N TYR A 361 3.18 -20.39 -3.70
CA TYR A 361 4.35 -21.07 -4.23
C TYR A 361 5.10 -21.77 -3.10
N SER A 362 5.06 -23.10 -3.10
CA SER A 362 5.80 -23.91 -2.13
C SER A 362 7.31 -23.67 -2.25
N GLN A 363 7.86 -22.94 -1.27
CA GLN A 363 9.30 -22.72 -1.10
C GLN A 363 9.95 -22.03 -2.31
N LEU A 364 9.27 -21.03 -2.91
CA LEU A 364 9.75 -20.33 -4.10
C LEU A 364 11.22 -19.88 -4.01
N GLU A 365 11.58 -19.21 -2.92
CA GLU A 365 12.91 -18.65 -2.70
C GLU A 365 14.00 -19.73 -2.71
N LEU A 366 13.70 -20.88 -2.11
CA LEU A 366 14.60 -22.01 -2.04
C LEU A 366 14.73 -22.74 -3.39
N ARG A 367 13.63 -22.82 -4.15
CA ARG A 367 13.65 -23.34 -5.53
C ARG A 367 14.46 -22.45 -6.46
N VAL A 368 14.34 -21.13 -6.30
CA VAL A 368 15.16 -20.16 -7.04
C VAL A 368 16.64 -20.31 -6.64
N LEU A 369 16.94 -20.44 -5.35
CA LEU A 369 18.30 -20.68 -4.87
C LEU A 369 18.90 -21.97 -5.46
N ALA A 370 18.15 -23.07 -5.45
CA ALA A 370 18.58 -24.35 -6.02
C ALA A 370 18.92 -24.24 -7.51
N HIS A 371 18.08 -23.51 -8.26
CA HIS A 371 18.31 -23.27 -9.67
C HIS A 371 19.57 -22.41 -9.91
N LEU A 372 19.76 -21.35 -9.13
CA LEU A 372 20.90 -20.43 -9.27
C LEU A 372 22.23 -21.04 -8.79
N SER A 373 22.21 -21.90 -7.77
CA SER A 373 23.41 -22.56 -7.26
C SER A 373 23.87 -23.74 -8.13
N GLY A 374 22.95 -24.37 -8.88
CA GLY A 374 23.22 -25.58 -9.63
C GLY A 374 23.50 -26.80 -8.74
N ASP A 375 23.16 -26.75 -7.45
CA ASP A 375 23.37 -27.85 -6.51
C ASP A 375 22.46 -29.03 -6.85
N ALA A 376 23.06 -30.10 -7.37
CA ALA A 376 22.32 -31.28 -7.82
C ALA A 376 21.56 -31.98 -6.69
N SER A 377 22.09 -31.96 -5.46
CA SER A 377 21.43 -32.57 -4.30
C SER A 377 20.19 -31.77 -3.91
N LEU A 378 20.31 -30.45 -3.88
CA LEU A 378 19.23 -29.54 -3.54
C LEU A 378 18.12 -29.56 -4.60
N ILE A 379 18.49 -29.59 -5.89
CA ILE A 379 17.55 -29.70 -7.00
C ILE A 379 16.79 -31.02 -6.92
N ALA A 380 17.50 -32.16 -6.79
CA ALA A 380 16.86 -33.47 -6.70
C ALA A 380 15.89 -33.55 -5.51
N HIS A 381 16.32 -33.09 -4.34
CA HIS A 381 15.49 -33.09 -3.13
C HIS A 381 14.18 -32.29 -3.31
N LEU A 382 14.25 -31.10 -3.90
CA LEU A 382 13.07 -30.25 -4.14
C LEU A 382 12.19 -30.74 -5.29
N SER A 383 12.76 -31.47 -6.25
CA SER A 383 12.04 -32.11 -7.35
C SER A 383 11.23 -33.32 -6.89
N ASP A 384 11.74 -34.07 -5.91
CA ASP A 384 11.07 -35.23 -5.31
C ASP A 384 9.99 -34.85 -4.28
N GLY A 385 9.71 -33.56 -4.11
CA GLY A 385 8.74 -33.04 -3.14
C GLY A 385 9.27 -32.94 -1.72
N GLY A 386 10.58 -33.10 -1.51
CA GLY A 386 11.24 -32.92 -0.23
C GLY A 386 11.09 -31.49 0.32
N SER A 387 11.06 -31.39 1.65
CA SER A 387 11.00 -30.12 2.37
C SER A 387 12.24 -29.95 3.25
N ILE A 388 12.92 -28.82 3.14
CA ILE A 388 14.16 -28.56 3.89
C ILE A 388 13.88 -28.15 5.36
N THR A 389 12.63 -27.91 5.72
CA THR A 389 12.24 -27.53 7.08
C THR A 389 12.17 -28.70 8.08
N GLU A 390 12.53 -29.93 7.68
CA GLU A 390 12.43 -31.13 8.53
C GLU A 390 13.77 -31.63 9.11
N ALA A 391 14.81 -30.78 9.16
CA ALA A 391 16.11 -31.12 9.77
C ALA A 391 16.26 -30.60 11.21
#